data_AF-X1SJK7-F1
#
_entry.id   AF-X1SJK7-F1
#
_cell.length_a   1.000
_cell.length_b   1.000
_cell.length_c   1.000
_cell.angle_alpha   90.00
_cell.angle_beta   90.00
_cell.angle_gamma   90.00
#
_symmetry.space_group_name_H-M   'P 1'
#
loop_
_entity.id
_entity.type
_entity.pdbx_description
1 polymer ?
#
loop_
_entity_poly.entity_id
_entity_poly.type
_entity_poly.pdbx_seq_one_letter_code
_entity_poly.pdbx_strand_id
1 'polypeptide(L)' 'NWDRARKMQLELFDLFKILFVETNPGPVKFSAELMGIMNKRMRLPLTPPLEENQEKIKAVLRTMNLI' A
#
# COMPACT_ATOMS: atom_id res chain seq x y z
N ASN A 1 -15.93 -6.08 20.52
CA ASN A 1 -14.89 -5.62 21.48
C ASN A 1 -14.11 -4.49 20.81
N TRP A 2 -14.30 -3.25 21.26
CA TRP A 2 -13.76 -2.04 20.61
C TRP A 2 -12.26 -1.84 20.83
N ASP A 3 -11.71 -2.28 21.96
CA ASP A 3 -10.27 -2.13 22.27
C ASP A 3 -9.42 -2.97 21.32
N ARG A 4 -9.85 -4.21 21.08
CA ARG A 4 -9.21 -5.09 20.08
C ARG A 4 -9.26 -4.47 18.68
N ALA A 5 -10.42 -3.92 18.30
CA ALA A 5 -10.57 -3.28 16.99
C ALA A 5 -9.65 -2.07 16.83
N ARG A 6 -9.55 -1.21 17.86
CA ARG A 6 -8.65 -0.04 17.86
C ARG A 6 -7.18 -0.46 17.74
N LYS A 7 -6.77 -1.50 18.47
CA LYS A 7 -5.40 -2.03 18.38
C LYS A 7 -5.05 -2.45 16.96
N MET A 8 -5.91 -3.26 16.32
CA MET A 8 -5.71 -3.69 14.93
C MET A 8 -5.73 -2.51 13.94
N GLN A 9 -6.61 -1.53 14.14
CA GLN A 9 -6.66 -0.34 13.31
C GLN A 9 -5.38 0.50 13.40
N LEU A 10 -4.75 0.59 14.57
CA LEU A 10 -3.49 1.29 14.77
C LEU A 10 -2.31 0.53 14.14
N GLU A 11 -2.28 -0.80 14.27
CA GLU A 11 -1.26 -1.65 13.61
C GLU A 11 -1.27 -1.53 12.09
N LEU A 12 -2.44 -1.30 11.49
CA LEU A 12 -2.62 -1.15 10.03
C LEU A 12 -2.67 0.31 9.55
N PHE A 13 -2.56 1.29 10.46
CA PHE A 13 -2.87 2.69 10.14
C PHE A 13 -1.97 3.26 9.06
N ASP A 14 -0.67 3.01 9.15
CA ASP A 14 0.31 3.50 8.17
C ASP A 14 0.10 2.84 6.79
N LEU A 15 -0.29 1.56 6.77
CA LEU A 15 -0.68 0.88 5.54
C LEU A 15 -1.91 1.53 4.91
N PHE A 16 -2.94 1.81 5.70
CA PHE A 16 -4.14 2.46 5.20
C PHE A 16 -3.86 3.85 4.64
N LYS A 17 -2.97 4.62 5.26
CA LYS A 17 -2.59 5.93 4.71
C LYS A 17 -1.79 5.81 3.42
N ILE A 18 -0.78 4.94 3.37
CA ILE A 18 0.11 4.88 2.23
C ILE A 18 -0.57 4.33 0.97
N LEU A 19 -1.57 3.45 1.12
CA LEU A 19 -2.36 2.92 0.00
C LEU A 19 -3.23 3.98 -0.70
N PHE A 20 -3.33 5.18 -0.13
CA PHE A 20 -4.05 6.33 -0.69
C PHE A 20 -3.14 7.57 -0.86
N VAL A 21 -1.81 7.38 -0.88
CA VAL A 21 -0.86 8.47 -1.20
C VAL A 21 -1.08 9.05 -2.60
N GLU A 22 -1.65 8.24 -3.49
CA GLU A 22 -2.19 8.61 -4.79
C GLU A 22 -3.54 7.91 -5.00
N THR A 23 -4.20 8.18 -6.12
CA THR A 23 -5.49 7.59 -6.47
C THR A 23 -5.43 6.06 -6.51
N ASN A 24 -6.26 5.42 -5.69
CA ASN A 24 -6.52 3.98 -5.76
C ASN A 24 -7.10 3.62 -7.15
N PRO A 25 -6.66 2.54 -7.83
CA PRO A 25 -5.89 1.39 -7.34
C PRO A 25 -4.36 1.42 -7.56
N GLY A 26 -3.75 2.55 -7.88
CA GLY A 26 -2.31 2.63 -8.17
C GLY A 26 -1.42 2.06 -7.05
N PRO A 27 -1.48 2.62 -5.82
CA PRO A 27 -0.64 2.18 -4.71
C PRO A 27 -0.86 0.72 -4.29
N VAL A 28 -2.11 0.25 -4.25
CA VAL A 28 -2.42 -1.14 -3.84
C VAL A 28 -1.94 -2.14 -4.88
N LYS A 29 -2.08 -1.85 -6.18
CA LYS A 29 -1.54 -2.73 -7.23
C LYS A 29 -0.03 -2.78 -7.24
N PHE A 30 0.63 -1.66 -6.99
CA PHE A 30 2.07 -1.62 -6.85
C PHE A 30 2.53 -2.43 -5.62
N SER A 31 1.87 -2.28 -4.48
CA SER A 31 2.15 -3.05 -3.26
C SER A 31 1.99 -4.56 -3.49
N ALA A 32 0.89 -4.97 -4.13
CA ALA A 32 0.61 -6.38 -4.42
C ALA A 32 1.63 -7.01 -5.39
N GLU A 33 2.23 -6.21 -6.28
CA GLU A 33 3.35 -6.68 -7.11
C GLU A 33 4.63 -6.90 -6.31
N LEU A 34 4.98 -5.95 -5.43
CA LEU A 34 6.15 -6.11 -4.57
C LEU A 34 6.03 -7.34 -3.64
N MET A 35 4.81 -7.65 -3.21
CA MET A 35 4.48 -8.83 -2.39
C MET A 35 4.37 -10.13 -3.20
N GLY A 36 4.53 -10.10 -4.53
CA GLY A 36 4.43 -11.28 -5.39
C GLY A 36 3.02 -11.85 -5.57
N ILE A 37 1.97 -11.08 -5.23
CA ILE A 37 0.57 -11.51 -5.29
C ILE A 37 -0.01 -11.38 -6.71
N MET A 38 0.34 -10.32 -7.44
CA MET A 38 -0.13 -10.06 -8.81
C MET A 38 0.81 -9.11 -9.55
N ASN A 39 0.63 -8.90 -10.86
CA ASN A 39 1.36 -7.83 -11.57
C ASN A 39 0.73 -6.45 -11.34
N LYS A 40 1.53 -5.37 -11.44
CA LYS A 40 1.04 -3.98 -11.31
C LYS A 40 0.32 -3.44 -12.55
N ARG A 41 0.00 -4.29 -13.55
CA ARG A 41 -0.54 -3.81 -14.81
C ARG A 41 -1.83 -3.02 -14.58
N MET A 42 -1.85 -1.81 -15.10
CA MET A 42 -2.99 -0.91 -15.06
C MET A 42 -3.46 -0.60 -16.47
N ARG A 43 -4.77 -0.37 -16.61
CA ARG A 43 -5.36 0.14 -17.84
C ARG A 43 -5.40 1.65 -17.72
N LEU A 44 -4.99 2.35 -18.79
CA LEU A 44 -5.14 3.79 -18.86
C LEU A 44 -6.61 4.19 -18.59
N PRO A 45 -6.83 5.33 -17.92
CA PRO A 45 -5.86 6.38 -17.59
C PRO A 45 -5.02 6.12 -16.32
N LEU A 46 -5.17 4.97 -15.66
CA LEU A 46 -4.40 4.65 -14.45
C LEU A 46 -2.95 4.29 -14.80
N THR A 47 -2.03 4.81 -13.99
CA THR A 47 -0.59 4.60 -14.10
C THR A 47 -0.01 4.10 -12.78
N PRO A 48 1.20 3.50 -12.79
CA PRO A 48 1.98 3.32 -11.57
C PRO A 48 2.11 4.63 -10.78
N PRO A 49 2.21 4.55 -9.43
CA PRO A 49 2.51 5.71 -8.62
C PRO A 49 3.84 6.36 -9.04
N LEU A 50 4.00 7.64 -8.75
CA LEU A 50 5.26 8.36 -8.95
C LEU A 50 6.40 7.68 -8.15
N GLU A 51 7.62 7.76 -8.64
CA GLU A 51 8.79 7.11 -8.01
C GLU A 51 8.96 7.49 -6.53
N GLU A 52 8.77 8.76 -6.19
CA GLU A 52 8.81 9.24 -4.80
C GLU A 52 7.79 8.49 -3.91
N ASN A 53 6.57 8.29 -4.41
CA ASN A 53 5.53 7.59 -3.67
C ASN A 53 5.74 6.07 -3.67
N GLN A 54 6.37 5.50 -4.70
CA GLN A 54 6.80 4.10 -4.69
C GLN A 54 7.80 3.83 -3.55
N GLU A 55 8.77 4.73 -3.31
CA GLU A 55 9.72 4.58 -2.19
C GLU A 55 9.03 4.68 -0.82
N LYS A 56 8.06 5.59 -0.67
CA LYS A 56 7.23 5.67 0.56
C LYS A 56 6.42 4.38 0.77
N ILE A 57 5.83 3.81 -0.27
CA ILE A 57 5.11 2.53 -0.22
C ILE A 57 6.06 1.41 0.24
N LYS A 58 7.24 1.28 -0.38
CA LYS A 58 8.25 0.28 0.00
C LYS A 58 8.66 0.40 1.46
N ALA A 59 8.86 1.63 1.96
CA ALA A 59 9.25 1.87 3.34
C ALA A 59 8.20 1.37 4.36
N VAL A 60 6.91 1.61 4.10
CA VAL A 60 5.82 1.11 4.96
C VAL A 60 5.73 -0.41 4.88
N LEU A 61 5.78 -1.00 3.69
CA LEU A 61 5.70 -2.46 3.52
C LEU A 61 6.87 -3.18 4.22
N ARG A 62 8.10 -2.63 4.16
CA ARG A 62 9.27 -3.17 4.89
C ARG A 62 9.11 -3.08 6.40
N THR A 63 8.62 -1.94 6.90
CA THR A 63 8.34 -1.76 8.35
C THR A 63 7.35 -2.82 8.86
N MET A 64 6.44 -3.27 7.99
CA MET A 64 5.45 -4.31 8.29
C MET A 64 5.90 -5.73 7.92
N ASN A 65 7.15 -5.92 7.48
CA ASN A 65 7.70 -7.21 7.00
C ASN A 65 6.83 -7.88 5.92
N LEU A 66 6.24 -7.10 5.02
CA LEU A 66 5.45 -7.61 3.90
C LEU A 66 6.28 -7.82 2.64
N ILE A 67 7.44 -7.16 2.55
CA ILE A 67 8.43 -7.25 1.47
C ILE A 67 9.86 -7.15 2.03
#